data_AF-A0A835R7D0-F1
#
_entry.id   AF-A0A835R7D0-F1
#
_cell.length_a   1.000
_cell.length_b   1.000
_cell.length_c   1.000
_cell.angle_alpha   90.00
_cell.angle_beta   90.00
_cell.angle_gamma   90.00
#
_symmetry.space_group_name_H-M   'P 1'
#
loop_
_entity.id
_entity.type
_entity.pdbx_description
1 polymer ?
#
loop_
_entity_poly.entity_id
_entity_poly.type
_entity_poly.pdbx_seq_one_letter_code
_entity_poly.pdbx_strand_id
1 'polypeptide(L)'
;MACNAHKKKHNEAELSPIEFFGFLQPKLIAVRMDPSFLNRNVNEGFSGGEKKRNEILQLLVLDPKLAILDEIDSGLDVDALQDVAKKQSMEY
;
A
#
# COMPACT_ATOMS: atom_id res chain seq x y z
N MET A 1 4.89 10.51 -9.56
CA MET A 1 4.38 9.36 -8.78
C MET A 1 2.95 9.65 -8.34
N ALA A 2 2.05 8.66 -8.33
CA ALA A 2 0.64 8.87 -7.93
C ALA A 2 0.50 9.41 -6.49
N CYS A 3 1.36 8.95 -5.57
CA CYS A 3 1.41 9.44 -4.19
C CYS A 3 1.71 10.97 -4.12
N ASN A 4 2.72 11.46 -4.85
CA ASN A 4 3.02 12.90 -4.88
C ASN A 4 1.87 13.73 -5.48
N ALA A 5 1.16 13.22 -6.49
CA ALA A 5 -0.02 13.90 -7.03
C ALA A 5 -1.14 14.00 -5.98
N HIS A 6 -1.34 12.95 -5.18
CA HIS A 6 -2.28 12.96 -4.06
C HIS A 6 -1.89 13.95 -2.96
N LYS A 7 -0.60 13.95 -2.55
CA LYS A 7 -0.03 14.86 -1.54
C LYS A 7 -0.14 16.32 -1.96
N LYS A 8 0.20 16.63 -3.21
CA LYS A 8 0.06 17.97 -3.77
C LYS A 8 -1.37 18.49 -3.73
N LYS A 9 -2.36 17.63 -4.01
CA LYS A 9 -3.78 17.98 -3.89
C LYS A 9 -4.19 18.32 -2.44
N HIS A 10 -3.51 17.75 -1.45
CA HIS A 10 -3.74 17.97 -0.02
C HIS A 10 -2.76 19.01 0.60
N ASN A 11 -1.98 19.72 -0.22
CA ASN A 11 -0.95 20.68 0.23
C ASN A 11 0.14 20.07 1.12
N GLU A 12 0.41 18.78 0.97
CA GLU A 12 1.51 18.10 1.64
C GLU A 12 2.80 18.17 0.80
N ALA A 13 3.95 18.09 1.46
CA ALA A 13 5.24 18.06 0.79
C ALA A 13 5.38 16.81 -0.09
N GLU A 14 5.93 17.00 -1.29
CA GLU A 14 6.28 15.89 -2.17
C GLU A 14 7.43 15.06 -1.58
N LEU A 15 7.37 13.74 -1.79
CA LEU A 15 8.45 12.86 -1.39
C LEU A 15 9.47 12.75 -2.52
N SER A 16 10.75 12.90 -2.21
CA SER A 16 11.84 12.48 -3.09
C SER A 16 11.86 10.95 -3.23
N PRO A 17 12.56 10.38 -4.22
CA PRO A 17 12.64 8.93 -4.39
C PRO A 17 13.10 8.19 -3.12
N ILE A 18 14.11 8.71 -2.41
CA ILE A 18 14.65 8.09 -1.19
C ILE A 18 13.63 8.13 -0.05
N GLU A 19 12.99 9.28 0.16
CA GLU A 19 11.94 9.43 1.17
C GLU A 19 10.73 8.54 0.86
N PHE A 20 10.39 8.40 -0.43
CA PHE A 20 9.33 7.51 -0.88
C PHE A 20 9.66 6.04 -0.57
N PHE A 21 10.90 5.59 -0.81
CA PHE A 21 11.32 4.24 -0.42
C PHE A 21 11.22 4.03 1.09
N GLY A 22 11.64 5.01 1.90
CA GLY A 22 11.48 4.98 3.36
C GLY A 22 10.01 4.91 3.80
N PHE A 23 9.13 5.64 3.12
CA PHE A 23 7.69 5.64 3.35
C PHE A 23 7.01 4.32 2.92
N LEU A 24 7.53 3.67 1.87
CA LEU A 24 6.97 2.45 1.27
C LEU A 24 7.37 1.17 2.03
N GLN A 25 8.60 1.09 2.54
CA GLN A 25 9.12 -0.06 3.29
C GLN A 25 8.22 -0.56 4.43
N PRO A 26 7.79 0.27 5.39
CA PRO A 26 6.94 -0.20 6.48
C PRO A 26 5.57 -0.72 5.99
N LYS A 27 5.06 -0.17 4.87
CA LYS A 27 3.80 -0.60 4.27
C LYS A 27 3.92 -1.95 3.56
N LEU A 28 5.06 -2.22 2.90
CA LEU A 28 5.36 -3.54 2.33
C LEU A 28 5.38 -4.63 3.38
N ILE A 29 6.01 -4.37 4.53
CA ILE A 29 6.04 -5.28 5.68
C ILE A 29 4.62 -5.51 6.20
N ALA A 30 3.82 -4.45 6.32
CA ALA A 30 2.44 -4.55 6.81
C ALA A 30 1.55 -5.45 5.95
N VAL A 31 1.73 -5.44 4.63
CA VAL A 31 0.98 -6.32 3.71
C VAL A 31 1.68 -7.65 3.43
N ARG A 32 2.82 -7.95 4.07
CA ARG A 32 3.63 -9.17 3.84
C ARG A 32 4.01 -9.35 2.36
N MET A 33 4.45 -8.27 1.70
CA MET A 33 4.93 -8.30 0.32
C MET A 33 6.46 -8.22 0.26
N ASP A 34 7.07 -9.08 -0.56
CA ASP A 34 8.52 -9.11 -0.75
C ASP A 34 9.00 -7.84 -1.50
N PRO A 35 10.00 -7.10 -1.00
CA PRO A 35 10.51 -5.90 -1.66
C PRO A 35 11.03 -6.14 -3.11
N SER A 36 11.40 -7.36 -3.46
CA SER A 36 11.83 -7.73 -4.82
C SER A 36 10.75 -7.49 -5.88
N PHE A 37 9.47 -7.43 -5.48
CA PHE A 37 8.37 -7.08 -6.38
C PHE A 37 8.44 -5.63 -6.89
N LEU A 38 9.11 -4.71 -6.17
CA LEU A 38 9.28 -3.33 -6.63
C LEU A 38 10.16 -3.22 -7.88
N ASN A 39 10.99 -4.23 -8.14
CA ASN A 39 11.89 -4.26 -9.30
C ASN A 39 11.27 -4.98 -10.51
N ARG A 40 10.04 -5.50 -10.38
CA ARG A 40 9.34 -6.20 -11.46
C ARG A 40 8.46 -5.23 -12.24
N ASN A 41 8.17 -5.56 -13.49
CA ASN A 41 7.18 -4.82 -14.25
C ASN A 41 5.79 -5.00 -13.64
N VAL A 42 4.95 -3.99 -13.81
CA VAL A 42 3.55 -4.01 -13.37
C VAL A 42 2.85 -5.22 -13.98
N ASN A 43 2.23 -6.06 -13.13
CA ASN A 43 1.49 -7.28 -13.49
C ASN A 43 2.31 -8.47 -14.01
N GLU A 44 3.64 -8.44 -13.95
CA GLU A 44 4.47 -9.56 -14.37
C GLU A 44 4.77 -10.51 -13.20
N GLY A 45 4.26 -11.75 -13.28
CA GLY A 45 4.61 -12.81 -12.34
C GLY A 45 3.97 -12.71 -10.94
N PHE A 46 2.91 -11.93 -10.77
CA PHE A 46 2.12 -11.91 -9.53
C PHE A 46 1.08 -13.04 -9.52
N SER A 47 1.09 -13.86 -8.48
CA SER A 47 -0.02 -14.75 -8.11
C SER A 47 -1.27 -13.95 -7.68
N GLY A 48 -2.43 -14.62 -7.60
CA GLY A 48 -3.68 -13.96 -7.18
C GLY A 48 -3.58 -13.28 -5.81
N GLY A 49 -2.95 -13.92 -4.82
CA GLY A 49 -2.74 -13.31 -3.50
C GLY A 49 -1.75 -12.14 -3.51
N GLU A 50 -0.75 -12.17 -4.39
CA GLU A 50 0.19 -11.05 -4.52
C GLU A 50 -0.45 -9.84 -5.18
N LYS A 51 -1.35 -10.05 -6.16
CA LYS A 51 -2.14 -8.96 -6.75
C LYS A 51 -2.98 -8.26 -5.69
N LYS A 52 -3.66 -9.02 -4.83
CA LYS A 52 -4.45 -8.46 -3.71
C LYS A 52 -3.59 -7.72 -2.69
N ARG A 53 -2.43 -8.27 -2.31
CA ARG A 53 -1.46 -7.54 -1.46
C ARG A 53 -1.01 -6.23 -2.09
N ASN A 54 -0.80 -6.20 -3.41
CA ASN A 54 -0.42 -5.00 -4.14
C ASN A 54 -1.54 -3.94 -4.15
N GLU A 55 -2.80 -4.36 -4.27
CA GLU A 55 -3.96 -3.46 -4.18
C GLU A 55 -4.05 -2.80 -2.80
N ILE A 56 -3.86 -3.58 -1.73
CA ILE A 56 -3.81 -3.01 -0.36
C ILE A 56 -2.60 -2.11 -0.17
N LEU A 57 -1.43 -2.47 -0.71
CA LEU A 57 -0.26 -1.59 -0.67
C LEU A 57 -0.55 -0.24 -1.31
N GLN A 58 -1.24 -0.22 -2.45
CA GLN A 58 -1.65 1.02 -3.12
C GLN A 58 -2.61 1.84 -2.26
N LEU A 59 -3.57 1.20 -1.59
CA LEU A 59 -4.46 1.89 -0.64
C LEU A 59 -3.67 2.54 0.49
N LEU A 60 -2.69 1.84 1.07
CA LEU A 60 -1.85 2.39 2.14
C LEU A 60 -0.96 3.54 1.67
N VAL A 61 -0.47 3.48 0.43
CA VAL A 61 0.37 4.54 -0.14
C VAL A 61 -0.44 5.79 -0.47
N LEU A 62 -1.69 5.62 -0.89
CA LEU A 62 -2.59 6.72 -1.22
C LEU A 62 -3.28 7.32 0.01
N ASP A 63 -3.39 6.55 1.08
CA ASP A 63 -4.03 6.95 2.34
C ASP A 63 -5.39 7.65 2.15
N PRO A 64 -6.36 6.98 1.48
CA PRO A 64 -7.65 7.57 1.22
C PRO A 64 -8.47 7.68 2.51
N LYS A 65 -9.23 8.77 2.65
CA LYS A 65 -10.18 8.94 3.78
C LYS A 65 -11.29 7.89 3.83
N LEU A 66 -11.60 7.25 2.70
CA LEU A 66 -12.59 6.20 2.57
C LEU A 66 -12.14 5.24 1.48
N ALA A 67 -12.11 3.95 1.80
CA ALA A 67 -11.91 2.86 0.85
C ALA A 67 -13.07 1.88 0.96
N ILE A 68 -13.60 1.44 -0.18
CA ILE A 68 -14.59 0.38 -0.27
C ILE A 68 -13.88 -0.80 -0.91
N LEU A 69 -13.90 -1.94 -0.23
CA LEU A 69 -13.23 -3.16 -0.65
C LEU A 69 -14.27 -4.25 -0.81
N ASP A 70 -14.25 -4.91 -1.97
CA ASP A 70 -15.11 -6.05 -2.27
C ASP A 70 -14.28 -7.34 -2.22
N GLU A 71 -14.89 -8.45 -1.77
CA GLU A 71 -14.25 -9.77 -1.66
C GLU A 71 -12.87 -9.79 -0.96
N ILE A 72 -12.78 -9.15 0.23
CA ILE A 72 -11.52 -9.07 1.01
C ILE A 72 -11.11 -10.39 1.67
N ASP A 73 -12.01 -11.36 1.76
CA ASP A 73 -11.83 -12.66 2.40
C ASP A 73 -11.03 -13.66 1.54
N SER A 74 -10.97 -13.43 0.22
CA SER A 74 -10.35 -14.37 -0.71
C SER A 74 -8.89 -14.01 -1.00
N GLY A 75 -7.93 -14.58 -0.26
CA GLY A 75 -6.51 -14.53 -0.62
C GLY A 75 -5.69 -13.40 0.01
N LEU A 76 -6.30 -12.63 0.91
CA LEU A 76 -5.61 -11.79 1.86
C LEU A 76 -6.02 -12.21 3.27
N ASP A 77 -5.06 -12.37 4.16
CA ASP A 77 -5.31 -12.78 5.53
C ASP A 77 -6.11 -11.68 6.23
N VAL A 78 -7.32 -11.98 6.70
CA VAL A 78 -8.23 -11.02 7.37
C VAL A 78 -7.53 -10.36 8.56
N ASP A 79 -6.63 -11.10 9.22
CA ASP A 79 -5.83 -10.59 10.33
C ASP A 79 -4.81 -9.53 9.84
N ALA A 80 -4.21 -9.74 8.66
CA ALA A 80 -3.31 -8.75 8.07
C ALA A 80 -4.04 -7.46 7.67
N LEU A 81 -5.29 -7.55 7.19
CA LEU A 81 -6.12 -6.37 6.95
C LEU A 81 -6.45 -5.61 8.23
N GLN A 82 -6.76 -6.34 9.30
CA GLN A 82 -7.07 -5.73 10.58
C GLN A 82 -5.86 -5.00 11.17
N ASP A 83 -4.66 -5.57 11.04
CA ASP A 83 -3.40 -4.95 11.45
C ASP A 83 -3.07 -3.70 10.62
N VAL A 84 -3.33 -3.76 9.32
CA VAL A 84 -3.17 -2.63 8.40
C VAL A 84 -4.12 -1.48 8.77
N ALA A 85 -5.41 -1.78 9.01
CA ALA A 85 -6.42 -0.79 9.40
C ALA A 85 -6.10 -0.15 10.77
N LYS A 86 -5.63 -0.94 11.74
CA LYS A 86 -5.20 -0.44 13.05
C LYS A 86 -4.00 0.50 12.93
N LYS A 87 -3.01 0.17 12.10
CA LYS A 87 -1.82 1.01 11.89
C LYS A 87 -2.13 2.35 11.24
N GLN A 88 -3.07 2.38 10.29
CA GLN A 88 -3.54 3.64 9.68
C GLN A 88 -4.25 4.55 10.70
N SER A 89 -4.89 3.96 11.70
CA SER A 89 -5.65 4.70 12.73
C SER A 89 -4.76 5.33 13.81
N MET A 90 -3.48 4.94 13.89
CA MET A 90 -2.53 5.41 14.92
C MET A 90 -1.60 6.54 14.44
N GLU A 91 -1.70 6.97 13.18
CA GLU A 91 -0.99 8.17 12.67
C GLU A 91 -1.78 9.49 12.86
N TYR A 92 -2.87 9.47 13.66
CA TYR A 92 -3.61 10.65 14.12
C TYR A 92 -3.44 10.91 15.62
#